data_AF-A0A537BQN1-F1
#
_entry.id   AF-A0A537BQN1-F1
#
_cell.length_a   1.000
_cell.length_b   1.000
_cell.length_c   1.000
_cell.angle_alpha   90.00
_cell.angle_beta   90.00
_cell.angle_gamma   90.00
#
_symmetry.space_group_name_H-M   'P 1'
#
loop_
_entity.id
_entity.type
_entity.pdbx_description
1 polymer ?
#
loop_
_entity_poly.entity_id
_entity_poly.type
_entity_poly.pdbx_seq_one_letter_code
_entity_poly.pdbx_strand_id
1 'polypeptide(L)'
;MLDGVLKWAPNGNPTYNNFKLQGEYFRRNEDGNLTFDKAGAALTDGLTSRQSGWYLQGVYQFLPQWRVGYRYDRLDSGTTNIGLVNSGALSAADFPILGGYNPKRNTLMVDWNP
;
A
#
# COMPACT_ATOMS: atom_id res chain seq x y z
N MET A 1 4.01 -2.04 -12.00
CA MET A 1 4.58 -2.33 -10.67
C MET A 1 6.09 -2.23 -10.80
N LEU A 2 6.77 -1.74 -9.75
CA LEU A 2 8.22 -1.64 -9.70
C LEU A 2 8.69 -2.25 -8.38
N ASP A 3 9.74 -3.04 -8.43
CA ASP A 3 10.37 -3.66 -7.27
C ASP A 3 11.89 -3.47 -7.30
N GLY A 4 12.51 -3.59 -6.12
CA GLY A 4 13.96 -3.44 -6.00
C GLY A 4 14.48 -4.06 -4.72
N VAL A 5 15.63 -4.72 -4.84
CA VAL A 5 16.36 -5.29 -3.71
C VAL A 5 17.84 -4.93 -3.82
N LEU A 6 18.36 -4.28 -2.79
CA LEU A 6 19.78 -4.01 -2.60
C LEU A 6 20.30 -4.85 -1.44
N LYS A 7 21.43 -5.51 -1.64
CA LYS A 7 22.14 -6.27 -0.62
C LYS A 7 23.55 -5.73 -0.49
N TRP A 8 23.98 -5.50 0.74
CA TRP A 8 25.32 -5.04 1.04
C TRP A 8 25.88 -5.83 2.22
N ALA A 9 27.18 -6.13 2.17
CA ALA A 9 27.92 -6.72 3.27
C ALA A 9 29.31 -6.06 3.30
N PRO A 10 29.76 -5.51 4.44
CA PRO A 10 31.12 -5.01 4.56
C PRO A 10 32.11 -6.17 4.39
N ASN A 11 33.20 -5.91 3.66
CA ASN A 11 34.25 -6.89 3.34
C ASN A 11 33.74 -8.17 2.64
N GLY A 12 32.52 -8.16 2.09
CA GLY A 12 31.92 -9.33 1.47
C GLY A 12 31.58 -10.46 2.46
N ASN A 13 31.51 -10.19 3.77
CA ASN A 13 31.18 -11.19 4.79
C ASN A 13 29.74 -11.02 5.29
N PRO A 14 28.75 -11.64 4.63
CA PRO A 14 27.34 -11.49 5.00
C PRO A 14 26.98 -12.18 6.32
N THR A 15 27.87 -13.00 6.90
CA THR A 15 27.60 -13.80 8.09
C THR A 15 27.65 -12.98 9.37
N TYR A 16 28.48 -11.93 9.40
CA TYR A 16 28.70 -11.10 10.59
C TYR A 16 27.97 -9.76 10.50
N ASN A 17 28.04 -9.11 9.34
CA ASN A 17 27.42 -7.83 9.10
C ASN A 17 26.83 -7.79 7.69
N ASN A 18 25.54 -7.48 7.59
CA ASN A 18 24.91 -7.28 6.30
C ASN A 18 23.75 -6.29 6.40
N PHE A 19 23.44 -5.67 5.28
CA PHE A 19 22.29 -4.81 5.10
C PHE A 19 21.50 -5.29 3.88
N LYS A 20 20.17 -5.31 4.03
CA LYS A 20 19.23 -5.59 2.95
C LYS A 20 18.21 -4.46 2.91
N LEU A 21 18.04 -3.85 1.75
CA LEU A 21 17.00 -2.88 1.48
C LEU A 21 16.10 -3.45 0.38
N GLN A 22 14.81 -3.55 0.65
CA GLN A 22 13.82 -4.00 -0.31
C GLN A 22 12.67 -3.00 -0.37
N GLY A 23 12.14 -2.76 -1.55
CA GLY A 23 10.95 -1.95 -1.71
C GLY A 23 10.14 -2.35 -2.93
N GLU A 24 8.89 -1.93 -2.92
CA GLU A 24 7.94 -2.17 -3.99
C GLU A 24 7.01 -0.97 -4.12
N TYR A 25 6.66 -0.64 -5.36
CA TYR A 25 5.67 0.37 -5.72
C TYR A 25 4.65 -0.24 -6.67
N PHE A 26 3.37 -0.03 -6.37
CA PHE A 26 2.26 -0.48 -7.18
C PHE A 26 1.26 0.64 -7.43
N ARG A 27 0.55 0.51 -8.55
CA ARG A 27 -0.56 1.38 -8.93
C ARG A 27 -1.70 0.49 -9.42
N ARG A 28 -2.89 0.72 -8.90
CA ARG A 28 -4.11 0.01 -9.25
C ARG A 28 -5.07 0.99 -9.92
N ASN A 29 -5.55 0.62 -11.10
CA ASN A 29 -6.67 1.29 -11.75
C ASN A 29 -7.83 0.29 -11.75
N GLU A 30 -9.00 0.73 -11.31
CA GLU A 30 -10.25 -0.02 -11.38
C GLU A 30 -11.22 0.77 -12.23
N ASP A 31 -11.79 0.12 -13.24
CA ASP A 31 -12.84 0.67 -14.08
C ASP A 31 -13.99 -0.34 -14.10
N GLY A 32 -15.21 0.10 -13.80
CA GLY A 32 -16.38 -0.77 -13.74
C GLY A 32 -17.67 -0.01 -13.47
N ASN A 33 -18.69 -0.72 -13.03
CA ASN A 33 -19.99 -0.13 -12.67
C ASN A 33 -20.22 -0.32 -11.17
N LEU A 34 -20.80 0.70 -10.54
CA LEU A 34 -21.24 0.69 -9.16
C LEU A 34 -22.77 0.74 -9.12
N THR A 35 -23.39 -0.27 -8.50
CA THR A 35 -24.82 -0.29 -8.24
C THR A 35 -25.09 0.09 -6.79
N PHE A 36 -25.87 1.15 -6.57
CA PHE A 36 -26.37 1.54 -5.26
C PHE A 36 -27.83 1.13 -5.11
N ASP A 37 -28.10 0.21 -4.19
CA ASP A 37 -29.43 -0.31 -3.94
C ASP A 37 -29.77 -0.33 -2.43
N LYS A 38 -30.15 0.84 -1.91
CA LYS A 38 -30.58 0.99 -0.51
C LYS A 38 -32.11 0.89 -0.34
N ALA A 39 -32.88 1.09 -1.41
CA ALA A 39 -34.34 1.21 -1.38
C ALA A 39 -35.07 0.41 -2.48
N GLY A 40 -34.39 -0.51 -3.18
CA GLY A 40 -34.97 -1.33 -4.25
C GLY A 40 -35.01 -0.65 -5.63
N ALA A 41 -34.40 0.53 -5.77
CA ALA A 41 -34.38 1.31 -7.02
C ALA A 41 -33.17 0.98 -7.93
N ALA A 42 -32.20 0.22 -7.44
CA ALA A 42 -30.99 -0.23 -8.16
C ALA A 42 -30.39 0.83 -9.12
N LEU A 43 -29.78 1.88 -8.56
CA LEU A 43 -29.11 2.91 -9.36
C LEU A 43 -27.73 2.42 -9.78
N THR A 44 -27.45 2.31 -11.08
CA THR A 44 -26.15 1.83 -11.58
C THR A 44 -25.50 2.89 -12.47
N ASP A 45 -24.24 3.19 -12.22
CA ASP A 45 -23.44 4.06 -13.08
C ASP A 45 -21.95 3.67 -13.01
N GLY A 46 -21.10 4.30 -13.82
CA GLY A 46 -19.67 4.04 -13.89
C GLY A 46 -18.94 4.37 -12.59
N LEU A 47 -17.92 3.59 -12.27
CA LEU A 47 -16.97 3.80 -11.20
C LEU A 47 -15.56 3.66 -11.79
N THR A 48 -14.74 4.70 -11.63
CA THR A 48 -13.32 4.63 -11.93
C THR A 48 -12.51 5.03 -10.71
N SER A 49 -11.51 4.24 -10.34
CA SER A 49 -10.69 4.45 -9.15
C SER A 49 -9.22 4.24 -9.47
N ARG A 50 -8.37 5.14 -8.98
CA ARG A 50 -6.92 5.08 -9.18
C ARG A 50 -6.22 5.19 -7.84
N GLN A 51 -5.65 4.08 -7.38
CA GLN A 51 -4.93 3.98 -6.11
C GLN A 51 -3.45 3.69 -6.37
N SER A 52 -2.59 4.13 -5.47
CA SER A 52 -1.17 3.78 -5.50
C SER A 52 -0.64 3.47 -4.11
N GLY A 53 0.44 2.72 -4.03
CA GLY A 53 1.03 2.37 -2.76
C GLY A 53 2.46 1.90 -2.91
N TRP A 54 3.19 1.96 -1.80
CA TRP A 54 4.54 1.44 -1.73
C TRP A 54 4.89 0.98 -0.33
N TYR A 55 5.92 0.13 -0.26
CA TYR A 55 6.62 -0.15 0.97
C TYR A 55 8.13 -0.09 0.76
N LEU A 56 8.84 0.20 1.85
CA LEU A 56 10.28 0.11 1.93
C LEU A 56 10.65 -0.57 3.24
N GLN A 57 11.54 -1.56 3.16
CA GLN A 57 12.02 -2.35 4.28
C GLN A 57 13.54 -2.40 4.28
N GLY A 58 14.14 -1.95 5.38
CA GLY A 58 15.56 -2.12 5.68
C GLY A 58 15.73 -3.18 6.76
N VAL A 59 16.67 -4.11 6.57
CA VAL A 59 17.10 -5.08 7.59
C VAL A 59 18.61 -4.98 7.72
N TYR A 60 19.08 -4.77 8.94
CA TYR A 60 20.48 -4.66 9.27
C TYR A 60 20.87 -5.73 10.29
N GLN A 61 21.89 -6.51 9.94
CA GLN A 61 22.55 -7.46 10.81
C GLN A 61 23.89 -6.83 11.25
N PHE A 62 24.04 -6.55 12.54
CA PHE A 62 25.22 -5.86 13.08
C PHE A 62 26.12 -6.78 13.92
N LEU A 63 25.60 -7.91 14.38
CA LEU A 63 26.32 -8.99 15.04
C LEU A 63 25.90 -10.33 14.41
N PRO A 64 26.71 -11.39 14.56
CA PRO A 64 26.22 -12.74 14.33
C PRO A 64 24.89 -12.92 15.06
N GLN A 65 23.89 -13.49 14.38
CA GLN A 65 22.57 -13.84 14.96
C GLN A 65 21.61 -12.68 15.22
N TRP A 66 22.06 -11.42 15.34
CA TRP A 66 21.19 -10.28 15.62
C TRP A 66 20.79 -9.49 14.37
N ARG A 67 19.49 -9.32 14.15
CA ARG A 67 18.95 -8.49 13.07
C ARG A 67 17.95 -7.49 13.62
N VAL A 68 18.04 -6.26 13.14
CA VAL A 68 17.02 -5.23 13.32
C VAL A 68 16.45 -4.87 11.97
N GLY A 69 15.15 -4.64 11.92
CA GLY A 69 14.45 -4.28 10.70
C GLY A 69 13.47 -3.14 10.93
N TYR A 70 13.28 -2.35 9.90
CA TYR A 70 12.27 -1.32 9.84
C TYR A 70 11.57 -1.40 8.49
N ARG A 71 10.24 -1.37 8.53
CA ARG A 71 9.39 -1.32 7.34
C ARG A 71 8.41 -0.18 7.46
N TYR A 72 8.32 0.59 6.38
CA TYR A 72 7.34 1.65 6.22
C TYR A 72 6.45 1.32 5.02
N ASP A 73 5.14 1.36 5.25
CA ASP A 73 4.13 1.19 4.20
C ASP A 73 3.32 2.49 4.07
N ARG A 74 3.02 2.89 2.84
CA ARG A 74 2.13 4.02 2.54
C ARG A 74 1.22 3.69 1.38
N LEU A 75 -0.07 3.93 1.56
CA LEU A 75 -1.07 3.89 0.51
C LEU A 75 -1.61 5.30 0.25
N ASP A 76 -1.91 5.56 -1.02
CA ASP A 76 -2.60 6.75 -1.49
C ASP A 76 -3.88 6.30 -2.18
N SER A 77 -5.03 6.74 -1.67
CA SER A 77 -6.34 6.43 -2.27
C SER A 77 -6.51 7.06 -3.65
N GLY A 78 -5.69 8.05 -3.99
CA GLY A 78 -5.72 8.77 -5.25
C GLY A 78 -7.09 9.35 -5.57
N THR A 79 -7.58 9.10 -6.78
CA THR A 79 -8.85 9.66 -7.28
C THR A 79 -9.88 8.58 -7.49
N THR A 80 -11.04 8.73 -6.87
CA THR A 80 -12.23 7.91 -7.11
C THR A 80 -13.31 8.77 -7.75
N ASN A 81 -13.82 8.32 -8.88
CA ASN A 81 -14.85 9.00 -9.66
C ASN A 81 -16.07 8.07 -9.74
N ILE A 82 -17.19 8.55 -9.19
CA ILE A 82 -18.45 7.82 -9.08
C ILE A 82 -19.49 8.53 -9.96
N GLY A 83 -19.96 7.86 -11.00
CA GLY A 83 -20.95 8.38 -11.95
C GLY A 83 -22.25 8.83 -11.26
N LEU A 84 -22.73 8.05 -10.28
CA LEU A 84 -23.91 8.40 -9.48
C LEU A 84 -23.75 9.71 -8.69
N VAL A 85 -22.52 10.06 -8.30
CA VAL A 85 -22.24 11.33 -7.63
C VAL A 85 -22.13 12.47 -8.64
N ASN A 86 -21.47 12.23 -9.78
CA ASN A 86 -21.31 13.23 -10.82
C ASN A 86 -22.63 13.60 -11.52
N SER A 87 -23.54 12.64 -11.67
CA SER A 87 -24.88 12.86 -12.23
C SER A 87 -25.82 13.57 -11.25
N GLY A 88 -25.41 13.77 -10.00
CA GLY A 88 -26.22 14.37 -8.94
C GLY A 88 -27.30 13.44 -8.37
N ALA A 89 -27.31 12.16 -8.76
CA ALA A 89 -28.27 11.17 -8.27
C ALA A 89 -28.03 10.81 -6.79
N LEU A 90 -26.76 10.82 -6.34
CA LEU A 90 -26.34 10.58 -4.97
C LEU A 90 -25.24 11.55 -4.56
N SER A 91 -24.97 11.64 -3.26
CA SER A 91 -23.88 12.46 -2.71
C SER A 91 -22.66 11.60 -2.37
N ALA A 92 -21.48 12.21 -2.24
CA ALA A 92 -20.30 11.50 -1.74
C ALA A 92 -20.49 10.93 -0.32
N ALA A 93 -21.38 11.53 0.48
CA ALA A 93 -21.70 11.06 1.82
C ALA A 93 -22.46 9.72 1.83
N ASP A 94 -23.10 9.35 0.72
CA ASP A 94 -23.74 8.04 0.55
C ASP A 94 -22.74 6.90 0.38
N PHE A 95 -21.46 7.23 0.14
CA PHE A 95 -20.37 6.27 -0.09
C PHE A 95 -19.19 6.45 0.89
N PRO A 96 -19.40 6.32 2.22
CA PRO A 96 -18.35 6.59 3.21
C PRO A 96 -17.14 5.64 3.09
N ILE A 97 -17.35 4.41 2.62
CA ILE A 97 -16.29 3.42 2.40
C ILE A 97 -15.42 3.69 1.16
N LEU A 98 -15.94 4.47 0.20
CA LEU A 98 -15.19 4.91 -0.98
C LEU A 98 -14.53 6.27 -0.74
N GLY A 99 -14.64 6.81 0.47
CA GLY A 99 -13.92 8.00 0.90
C GLY A 99 -12.41 7.80 0.82
N GLY A 100 -11.70 8.82 0.35
CA GLY A 100 -10.24 8.76 0.24
C GLY A 100 -9.57 8.68 1.62
N TYR A 101 -8.76 7.64 1.84
CA TYR A 101 -7.94 7.49 3.02
C TYR A 101 -6.52 7.06 2.64
N ASN A 102 -5.53 7.69 3.27
CA ASN A 102 -4.09 7.50 2.97
C ASN A 102 -3.38 6.83 4.15
N PRO A 103 -3.62 5.52 4.40
CA PRO A 103 -3.04 4.85 5.55
C PRO A 103 -1.52 4.79 5.46
N LYS A 104 -0.88 4.95 6.61
CA LYS A 104 0.56 4.80 6.81
C LYS A 104 0.79 3.79 7.93
N ARG A 105 1.80 2.94 7.77
CA ARG A 105 2.18 1.95 8.78
C ARG A 105 3.68 1.95 8.97
N ASN A 106 4.09 1.90 10.24
CA ASN A 106 5.49 1.76 10.65
C ASN A 106 5.59 0.43 11.40
N THR A 107 6.55 -0.40 11.01
CA THR A 107 6.81 -1.71 11.61
C THR A 107 8.28 -1.82 11.97
N LEU A 108 8.55 -2.27 13.19
CA LEU A 108 9.89 -2.57 13.67
C LEU A 108 10.03 -4.08 13.88
N MET A 109 11.22 -4.60 13.60
CA MET A 109 11.60 -6.00 13.76
C MET A 109 12.89 -6.06 14.57
N VAL A 110 12.94 -6.99 15.53
CA VAL A 110 14.16 -7.42 16.19
C VAL A 110 14.13 -8.94 16.21
N ASP A 111 15.21 -9.55 15.73
CA ASP A 111 15.33 -11.00 15.57
C ASP A 111 16.70 -11.45 16.09
N TRP A 112 16.69 -12.55 16.85
CA TRP A 112 17.86 -13.23 17.37
C TRP A 112 17.77 -14.71 16.99
N ASN A 113 18.74 -15.20 16.21
CA ASN A 113 18.71 -16.56 15.70
C ASN A 113 20.05 -17.28 15.95
N PRO A 114 20.15 -18.15 16.97
CA PRO A 114 21.38 -18.81 17.41
C PRO A 114 21.97 -19.79 16.39
#